data_AF-A0A2C9KKM2-F1
#
_entry.id   AF-A0A2C9KKM2-F1
#
_cell.length_a   1.000
_cell.length_b   1.000
_cell.length_c   1.000
_cell.angle_alpha   90.00
_cell.angle_beta   90.00
_cell.angle_gamma   90.00
#
_symmetry.space_group_name_H-M   'P 1'
#
loop_
_entity.id
_entity.type
_entity.pdbx_description
1 polymer ?
#
loop_
_entity_poly.entity_id
_entity_poly.type
_entity_poly.pdbx_seq_one_letter_code
_entity_poly.pdbx_strand_id
1 'polypeptide(L)'
;EVTCVNLKAAFVCLQSVVDNFSKTEKTQELVEEIKPALTKVQGLLDIVWARLSLFLTFLCIMENKGQVKQAHEAKIRRDIVNAHAITTLVSTFAAMTLTSKMKDPQFLKQLSTVGILCELEGLLSCYGSELCMLEDMMVAVDDLNFVSFRLVPLKDEDYTPRASLG
;
A
#
# COMPACT_ATOMS: atom_id res chain seq x y z
N GLU A 1 -15.62 -26.13 10.55
CA GLU A 1 -15.02 -24.92 11.11
C GLU A 1 -15.55 -23.71 10.34
N VAL A 2 -15.96 -22.64 11.03
CA VAL A 2 -16.49 -21.44 10.35
C VAL A 2 -15.30 -20.58 9.95
N THR A 3 -15.08 -20.43 8.64
CA THR A 3 -14.00 -19.58 8.11
C THR A 3 -14.54 -18.28 7.55
N CYS A 4 -13.69 -17.25 7.47
CA CYS A 4 -14.03 -15.98 6.83
C CYS A 4 -14.54 -16.18 5.40
N VAL A 5 -13.90 -17.07 4.64
CA VAL A 5 -14.28 -17.43 3.27
C VAL A 5 -15.65 -18.11 3.22
N ASN A 6 -15.88 -19.12 4.07
CA ASN A 6 -17.14 -19.87 4.08
C ASN A 6 -18.32 -18.97 4.50
N LEU A 7 -18.09 -18.08 5.47
CA LEU A 7 -19.11 -17.18 5.98
C LEU A 7 -19.46 -16.08 4.97
N LYS A 8 -18.47 -15.53 4.28
CA LYS A 8 -18.67 -14.58 3.18
C LYS A 8 -19.41 -15.24 2.01
N ALA A 9 -19.03 -16.46 1.63
CA ALA A 9 -19.69 -17.22 0.57
C ALA A 9 -21.17 -17.51 0.91
N ALA A 10 -21.48 -17.90 2.15
CA ALA A 10 -22.85 -18.14 2.60
C ALA A 10 -23.72 -16.88 2.50
N PHE A 11 -23.19 -15.71 2.87
CA PHE A 11 -23.92 -14.45 2.76
C PHE A 11 -24.17 -14.05 1.31
N VAL A 12 -23.15 -14.15 0.43
CA VAL A 12 -23.29 -13.88 -1.01
C VAL A 12 -24.34 -14.81 -1.64
N CYS A 13 -24.40 -16.08 -1.22
CA CYS A 13 -25.42 -17.02 -1.65
C CYS A 13 -26.82 -16.59 -1.22
N LEU A 14 -27.01 -16.20 0.05
CA LEU A 14 -28.29 -15.70 0.56
C LEU A 14 -28.77 -14.46 -0.18
N GLN A 15 -27.85 -13.52 -0.44
CA GLN A 15 -28.16 -12.30 -1.19
C GLN A 15 -28.56 -12.62 -2.62
N SER A 16 -27.83 -13.52 -3.29
CA SER A 16 -28.16 -13.99 -4.65
C SER A 16 -29.53 -14.66 -4.72
N VAL A 17 -29.89 -15.49 -3.74
CA VAL A 17 -31.23 -16.11 -3.67
C VAL A 17 -32.32 -15.04 -3.59
N VAL A 18 -32.14 -14.03 -2.75
CA VAL A 18 -33.10 -12.92 -2.58
C VAL A 18 -33.18 -12.06 -3.85
N ASP A 19 -32.07 -11.80 -4.51
CA ASP A 19 -32.03 -11.07 -5.79
C ASP A 19 -32.72 -11.85 -6.93
N ASN A 20 -32.65 -13.19 -6.92
CA ASN A 20 -33.35 -14.04 -7.89
C ASN A 20 -34.87 -14.01 -7.69
N PHE A 21 -35.34 -14.04 -6.43
CA PHE A 21 -36.78 -13.89 -6.13
C PHE A 21 -37.32 -12.51 -6.54
N SER A 22 -36.51 -11.45 -6.41
CA SER A 22 -36.85 -10.10 -6.90
C SER A 22 -37.09 -10.03 -8.41
N LYS A 23 -36.40 -10.88 -9.18
CA LYS A 23 -36.44 -10.90 -10.64
C LYS A 23 -37.42 -11.91 -11.23
N THR A 24 -38.16 -12.68 -10.41
CA THR A 24 -39.01 -13.76 -10.91
C THR A 24 -40.33 -13.22 -11.45
N GLU A 25 -40.49 -13.25 -12.78
CA GLU A 25 -41.57 -12.64 -13.57
C GLU A 25 -42.91 -13.41 -13.57
N LYS A 26 -43.19 -14.26 -12.56
CA LYS A 26 -44.37 -15.14 -12.56
C LYS A 26 -45.52 -14.59 -11.69
N THR A 27 -46.60 -14.18 -12.39
CA THR A 27 -47.93 -13.80 -11.89
C THR A 27 -47.95 -12.49 -11.09
N GLN A 28 -48.34 -11.39 -11.75
CA GLN A 28 -48.32 -10.01 -11.21
C GLN A 28 -49.02 -9.86 -9.85
N GLU A 29 -50.03 -10.67 -9.54
CA GLU A 29 -50.75 -10.63 -8.26
C GLU A 29 -49.93 -11.23 -7.10
N LEU A 30 -49.25 -12.37 -7.33
CA LEU A 30 -48.36 -12.98 -6.33
C LEU A 30 -47.09 -12.16 -6.10
N VAL A 31 -46.59 -11.49 -7.15
CA VAL A 31 -45.41 -10.64 -7.05
C VAL A 31 -45.67 -9.43 -6.16
N GLU A 32 -46.82 -8.76 -6.31
CA GLU A 32 -47.19 -7.60 -5.48
C GLU A 32 -47.43 -7.99 -4.01
N GLU A 33 -47.94 -9.18 -3.73
CA GLU A 33 -48.16 -9.69 -2.38
C GLU A 33 -46.85 -10.10 -1.66
N ILE A 34 -45.86 -10.62 -2.42
CA ILE A 34 -44.57 -11.07 -1.90
C ILE A 34 -43.55 -9.93 -1.77
N LYS A 35 -43.67 -8.87 -2.58
CA LYS A 35 -42.80 -7.68 -2.59
C LYS A 35 -42.52 -7.09 -1.21
N PRO A 36 -43.50 -6.81 -0.34
CA PRO A 36 -43.24 -6.25 1.00
C PRO A 36 -42.46 -7.22 1.89
N ALA A 37 -42.65 -8.53 1.74
CA ALA A 37 -41.87 -9.53 2.47
C ALA A 37 -40.42 -9.56 1.95
N LEU A 38 -40.22 -9.47 0.63
CA LEU A 38 -38.89 -9.42 0.01
C LEU A 38 -38.11 -8.16 0.44
N THR A 39 -38.75 -6.99 0.46
CA THR A 39 -38.14 -5.75 0.96
C THR A 39 -37.75 -5.85 2.43
N LYS A 40 -38.57 -6.50 3.26
CA LYS A 40 -38.21 -6.78 4.66
C LYS A 40 -37.00 -7.70 4.76
N VAL A 41 -36.92 -8.75 3.93
CA VAL A 41 -35.77 -9.67 3.92
C VAL A 41 -34.51 -8.98 3.42
N GLN A 42 -34.58 -8.11 2.41
CA GLN A 42 -33.46 -7.27 1.98
C GLN A 42 -32.98 -6.35 3.11
N GLY A 43 -33.89 -5.65 3.79
CA GLY A 43 -33.51 -4.83 4.95
C GLY A 43 -32.88 -5.63 6.09
N LEU A 44 -33.34 -6.87 6.33
CA LEU A 44 -32.70 -7.78 7.28
C LEU A 44 -31.31 -8.22 6.80
N LEU A 45 -31.15 -8.54 5.52
CA LEU A 45 -29.85 -8.87 4.92
C LEU A 45 -28.86 -7.71 5.03
N ASP A 46 -29.29 -6.46 4.85
CA ASP A 46 -28.44 -5.29 5.03
C ASP A 46 -27.97 -5.14 6.49
N ILE A 47 -28.87 -5.35 7.45
CA ILE A 47 -28.52 -5.35 8.88
C ILE A 47 -27.56 -6.49 9.21
N VAL A 48 -27.80 -7.68 8.66
CA VAL A 48 -26.93 -8.84 8.83
C VAL A 48 -25.57 -8.57 8.18
N TRP A 49 -25.52 -7.96 6.99
CA TRP A 49 -24.28 -7.60 6.30
C TRP A 49 -23.41 -6.64 7.11
N ALA A 50 -24.03 -5.61 7.69
CA ALA A 50 -23.31 -4.64 8.52
C ALA A 50 -22.65 -5.33 9.73
N ARG A 51 -23.38 -6.24 10.39
CA ARG A 51 -22.86 -7.04 11.52
C ARG A 51 -21.82 -8.07 11.07
N LEU A 52 -22.07 -8.71 9.94
CA LEU A 52 -21.22 -9.74 9.36
C LEU A 52 -19.90 -9.15 8.89
N SER A 53 -19.90 -7.95 8.30
CA SER A 53 -18.67 -7.28 7.84
C SER A 53 -17.70 -7.06 8.98
N LEU A 54 -18.17 -6.53 10.11
CA LEU A 54 -17.34 -6.36 11.31
C LEU A 54 -16.82 -7.70 11.82
N PHE A 55 -17.68 -8.71 11.87
CA PHE A 55 -17.31 -10.06 12.32
C PHE A 55 -16.33 -10.76 11.36
N LEU A 56 -16.47 -10.56 10.05
CA LEU A 56 -15.56 -11.05 9.01
C LEU A 56 -14.20 -10.39 9.12
N THR A 57 -14.13 -9.07 9.39
CA THR A 57 -12.85 -8.39 9.66
C THR A 57 -12.16 -9.01 10.86
N PHE A 58 -12.89 -9.23 11.96
CA PHE A 58 -12.35 -9.88 13.15
C PHE A 58 -11.88 -11.32 12.86
N LEU A 59 -12.73 -12.15 12.23
CA LEU A 59 -12.39 -13.52 11.85
C LEU A 59 -11.16 -13.57 10.94
N CYS A 60 -11.09 -12.68 9.95
CA CYS A 60 -9.95 -12.60 9.04
C CYS A 60 -8.66 -12.30 9.81
N ILE A 61 -8.69 -11.37 10.76
CA ILE A 61 -7.54 -11.09 11.65
C ILE A 61 -7.22 -12.31 12.52
N MET A 62 -8.24 -13.01 13.04
CA MET A 62 -8.05 -14.17 13.90
C MET A 62 -7.47 -15.39 13.16
N GLU A 63 -7.91 -15.64 11.93
CA GLU A 63 -7.38 -16.69 11.05
C GLU A 63 -5.94 -16.38 10.64
N ASN A 64 -5.63 -15.10 10.41
CA ASN A 64 -4.32 -14.67 9.91
C ASN A 64 -3.39 -14.11 10.99
N LYS A 65 -3.63 -14.36 12.29
CA LYS A 65 -2.86 -13.77 13.41
C LYS A 65 -1.35 -13.78 13.21
N GLY A 66 -0.80 -14.91 12.76
CA GLY A 66 0.63 -15.06 12.50
C GLY A 66 1.10 -14.24 11.29
N GLN A 67 0.31 -14.20 10.23
CA GLN A 67 0.62 -13.46 9.00
C GLN A 67 0.48 -11.95 9.18
N VAL A 68 -0.48 -11.47 9.99
CA VAL A 68 -0.66 -10.04 10.26
C VAL A 68 0.58 -9.47 10.95
N LYS A 69 1.13 -10.17 11.95
CA LYS A 69 2.37 -9.74 12.62
C LYS A 69 3.55 -9.73 11.64
N GLN A 70 3.73 -10.79 10.87
CA GLN A 70 4.82 -10.88 9.89
C GLN A 70 4.71 -9.83 8.78
N ALA A 71 3.50 -9.59 8.26
CA ALA A 71 3.26 -8.55 7.26
C ALA A 71 3.52 -7.15 7.82
N HIS A 72 3.16 -6.91 9.08
CA HIS A 72 3.45 -5.65 9.75
C HIS A 72 4.96 -5.44 9.97
N GLU A 73 5.68 -6.46 10.43
CA GLU A 73 7.13 -6.42 10.59
C GLU A 73 7.84 -6.20 9.24
N ALA A 74 7.42 -6.90 8.19
CA ALA A 74 7.94 -6.71 6.84
C ALA A 74 7.68 -5.29 6.33
N LYS A 75 6.49 -4.73 6.60
CA LYS A 75 6.18 -3.35 6.25
C LYS A 75 7.12 -2.36 6.95
N ILE A 76 7.32 -2.50 8.26
CA ILE A 76 8.23 -1.64 9.02
C ILE A 76 9.64 -1.69 8.45
N ARG A 77 10.16 -2.90 8.15
CA ARG A 77 11.49 -3.03 7.56
C ARG A 77 11.60 -2.32 6.21
N ARG A 78 10.59 -2.46 5.34
CA ARG A 78 10.55 -1.77 4.04
C ARG A 78 10.51 -0.26 4.18
N ASP A 79 9.69 0.25 5.10
CA ASP A 79 9.61 1.69 5.37
C ASP A 79 10.97 2.24 5.85
N ILE A 80 11.67 1.50 6.73
CA ILE A 80 13.01 1.87 7.22
C ILE A 80 14.05 1.82 6.08
N VAL A 81 14.07 0.74 5.30
CA VAL A 81 15.06 0.55 4.23
C VAL A 81 14.84 1.57 3.11
N ASN A 82 13.59 1.93 2.79
CA ASN A 82 13.29 3.02 1.86
C ASN A 82 13.81 4.37 2.36
N ALA A 83 13.60 4.69 3.65
CA ALA A 83 14.17 5.90 4.24
C ALA A 83 15.71 5.91 4.17
N HIS A 84 16.38 4.77 4.38
CA HIS A 84 17.83 4.63 4.21
C HIS A 84 18.26 4.83 2.75
N ALA A 85 17.54 4.28 1.78
CA ALA A 85 17.83 4.42 0.37
C ALA A 85 17.73 5.90 -0.06
N ILE A 86 16.64 6.59 0.30
CA ILE A 86 16.45 8.02 0.01
C ILE A 86 17.53 8.86 0.70
N THR A 87 17.81 8.61 1.97
CA THR A 87 18.83 9.35 2.72
C THR A 87 20.21 9.18 2.09
N THR A 88 20.55 7.96 1.68
CA THR A 88 21.81 7.66 0.97
C THR A 88 21.88 8.38 -0.37
N LEU A 89 20.79 8.39 -1.14
CA LEU A 89 20.73 9.08 -2.42
C LEU A 89 20.89 10.60 -2.26
N VAL A 90 20.16 11.20 -1.32
CA VAL A 90 20.22 12.65 -1.04
C VAL A 90 21.58 13.07 -0.49
N SER A 91 22.14 12.31 0.45
CA SER A 91 23.46 12.61 1.03
C SER A 91 24.58 12.43 0.00
N THR A 92 24.51 11.40 -0.85
CA THR A 92 25.45 11.21 -1.97
C THR A 92 25.37 12.38 -2.95
N PHE A 93 24.16 12.81 -3.31
CA PHE A 93 23.96 13.96 -4.19
C PHE A 93 24.49 15.26 -3.55
N ALA A 94 24.22 15.47 -2.25
CA ALA A 94 24.76 16.61 -1.50
C ALA A 94 26.30 16.58 -1.48
N ALA A 95 26.92 15.42 -1.23
CA ALA A 95 28.37 15.27 -1.30
C ALA A 95 28.91 15.54 -2.71
N MET A 96 28.20 15.12 -3.76
CA MET A 96 28.55 15.43 -5.14
C MET A 96 28.56 16.94 -5.42
N THR A 97 27.64 17.70 -4.81
CA THR A 97 27.59 19.18 -4.92
C THR A 97 28.85 19.87 -4.41
N LEU A 98 29.58 19.24 -3.50
CA LEU A 98 30.84 19.76 -2.95
C LEU A 98 32.05 19.47 -3.87
N THR A 99 31.90 18.60 -4.87
CA THR A 99 33.00 18.24 -5.79
C THR A 99 33.22 19.30 -6.87
N SER A 100 34.44 19.38 -7.40
CA SER A 100 34.79 20.29 -8.51
C SER A 100 33.98 20.03 -9.79
N LYS A 101 33.41 18.83 -9.96
CA LYS A 101 32.58 18.47 -11.11
C LYS A 101 31.32 19.31 -11.23
N MET A 102 30.76 19.75 -10.11
CA MET A 102 29.55 20.59 -10.09
C MET A 102 29.81 22.04 -10.50
N LYS A 103 31.08 22.41 -10.72
CA LYS A 103 31.47 23.69 -11.33
C LYS A 103 31.60 23.62 -12.85
N ASP A 104 31.60 22.42 -13.43
CA ASP A 104 31.68 22.23 -14.88
C ASP A 104 30.30 22.45 -15.52
N PRO A 105 30.15 23.48 -16.38
CA PRO A 105 28.88 23.75 -17.07
C PRO A 105 28.44 22.60 -17.98
N GLN A 106 29.37 21.81 -18.55
CA GLN A 106 29.03 20.67 -19.39
C GLN A 106 28.39 19.56 -18.56
N PHE A 107 28.99 19.23 -17.43
CA PHE A 107 28.42 18.27 -16.47
C PHE A 107 27.04 18.70 -15.98
N LEU A 108 26.85 19.97 -15.58
CA LEU A 108 25.54 20.47 -15.15
C LEU A 108 24.47 20.38 -16.25
N LYS A 109 24.85 20.66 -17.49
CA LYS A 109 23.95 20.50 -18.65
C LYS A 109 23.57 19.04 -18.88
N GLN A 110 24.51 18.11 -18.72
CA GLN A 110 24.22 16.68 -18.81
C GLN A 110 23.31 16.23 -17.67
N LEU A 111 23.61 16.63 -16.44
CA LEU A 111 22.82 16.31 -15.25
C LEU A 111 21.37 16.79 -15.37
N SER A 112 21.14 17.98 -15.94
CA SER A 112 19.78 18.50 -16.14
C SER A 112 19.04 17.86 -17.32
N THR A 113 19.75 17.33 -18.31
CA THR A 113 19.16 16.71 -19.51
C THR A 113 18.87 15.22 -19.29
N VAL A 114 19.80 14.49 -18.68
CA VAL A 114 19.74 13.03 -18.49
C VAL A 114 19.19 12.66 -17.12
N GLY A 115 19.44 13.49 -16.09
CA GLY A 115 19.11 13.19 -14.71
C GLY A 115 20.27 12.55 -13.93
N ILE A 116 19.96 12.10 -12.72
CA ILE A 116 20.91 11.42 -11.83
C ILE A 116 20.82 9.92 -12.10
N LEU A 117 21.96 9.30 -12.37
CA LEU A 117 22.11 7.84 -12.37
C LEU A 117 22.82 7.43 -11.08
N CYS A 118 22.20 6.56 -10.31
CA CYS A 118 22.76 6.02 -9.09
C CYS A 118 22.99 4.52 -9.25
N GLU A 119 24.21 4.07 -8.95
CA GLU A 119 24.56 2.66 -8.88
C GLU A 119 24.66 2.28 -7.40
N LEU A 120 23.91 1.25 -7.00
CA LEU A 120 23.88 0.74 -5.64
C LEU A 120 24.26 -0.74 -5.70
N GLU A 121 25.23 -1.14 -4.89
CA GLU A 121 25.69 -2.52 -4.79
C GLU A 121 25.32 -3.10 -3.43
N GLY A 122 24.76 -4.32 -3.43
CA GLY A 122 24.49 -5.10 -2.22
C GLY A 122 25.63 -6.07 -1.94
N LEU A 123 26.18 -6.05 -0.73
CA LEU A 123 27.25 -6.95 -0.28
C LEU A 123 26.75 -8.10 0.63
N LEU A 124 25.44 -8.27 0.72
CA LEU A 124 24.78 -9.30 1.51
C LEU A 124 24.82 -10.66 0.77
N SER A 125 24.88 -11.76 1.51
CA SER A 125 24.76 -13.10 0.92
C SER A 125 23.29 -13.49 0.75
N CYS A 126 23.01 -14.40 -0.18
CA CYS A 126 21.65 -14.91 -0.41
C CYS A 126 21.25 -16.01 0.60
N TYR A 127 21.72 -15.94 1.84
CA TYR A 127 21.52 -16.99 2.84
C TYR A 127 20.78 -16.50 4.08
N GLY A 128 19.80 -17.30 4.52
CA GLY A 128 19.07 -17.07 5.76
C GLY A 128 18.39 -15.69 5.81
N SER A 129 18.67 -14.92 6.87
CA SER A 129 18.06 -13.61 7.09
C SER A 129 18.54 -12.52 6.13
N GLU A 130 19.70 -12.70 5.51
CA GLU A 130 20.27 -11.71 4.57
C GLU A 130 19.48 -11.64 3.26
N LEU A 131 18.82 -12.73 2.86
CA LEU A 131 17.93 -12.74 1.70
C LEU A 131 16.75 -11.78 1.87
N CYS A 132 16.09 -11.80 3.03
CA CYS A 132 15.00 -10.86 3.31
C CYS A 132 15.48 -9.40 3.31
N MET A 133 16.72 -9.15 3.76
CA MET A 133 17.32 -7.82 3.74
C MET A 133 17.60 -7.35 2.30
N LEU A 134 18.07 -8.26 1.43
CA LEU A 134 18.25 -7.99 0.00
C LEU A 134 16.92 -7.71 -0.70
N GLU A 135 15.88 -8.47 -0.40
CA GLU A 135 14.53 -8.23 -0.94
C GLU A 135 14.00 -6.85 -0.53
N ASP A 136 14.13 -6.49 0.76
CA ASP A 136 13.72 -5.17 1.27
C ASP A 136 14.53 -4.03 0.59
N MET A 137 15.84 -4.24 0.35
CA MET A 137 16.69 -3.28 -0.37
C MET A 137 16.32 -3.16 -1.85
N MET A 138 16.05 -4.27 -2.54
CA MET A 138 15.69 -4.26 -3.96
C MET A 138 14.44 -3.44 -4.22
N VAL A 139 13.40 -3.61 -3.39
CA VAL A 139 12.17 -2.82 -3.47
C VAL A 139 12.46 -1.34 -3.21
N ALA A 140 13.25 -1.03 -2.17
CA ALA A 140 13.61 0.35 -1.87
C ALA A 140 14.41 1.03 -2.99
N VAL A 141 15.28 0.29 -3.68
CA VAL A 141 16.03 0.81 -4.84
C VAL A 141 15.10 1.06 -6.03
N ASP A 142 14.14 0.18 -6.30
CA ASP A 142 13.15 0.39 -7.35
C ASP A 142 12.27 1.61 -7.05
N ASP A 143 11.91 1.82 -5.78
CA ASP A 143 11.15 2.98 -5.32
C ASP A 143 11.89 4.32 -5.58
N LEU A 144 13.23 4.32 -5.64
CA LEU A 144 14.01 5.52 -5.96
C LEU A 144 13.75 6.05 -7.38
N ASN A 145 13.27 5.21 -8.30
CA ASN A 145 12.88 5.65 -9.65
C ASN A 145 11.74 6.67 -9.63
N PHE A 146 10.96 6.72 -8.55
CA PHE A 146 9.86 7.67 -8.37
C PHE A 146 10.27 8.93 -7.60
N VAL A 147 11.54 9.03 -7.18
CA VAL A 147 12.08 10.19 -6.48
C VAL A 147 12.66 11.18 -7.47
N SER A 148 12.32 12.46 -7.32
CA SER A 148 12.86 13.53 -8.17
C SER A 148 13.57 14.60 -7.34
N PHE A 149 14.72 15.05 -7.83
CA PHE A 149 15.46 16.14 -7.23
C PHE A 149 15.01 17.47 -7.83
N ARG A 150 14.51 18.36 -6.98
CA ARG A 150 14.22 19.75 -7.35
C ARG A 150 15.16 20.67 -6.59
N LEU A 151 16.11 21.23 -7.33
CA LEU A 151 16.98 22.28 -6.80
C LEU A 151 16.22 23.61 -6.79
N VAL A 152 16.23 24.29 -5.64
CA VAL A 152 15.63 25.61 -5.47
C VAL A 152 16.72 26.55 -4.95
N PRO A 153 16.86 27.77 -5.50
CA PRO A 153 17.78 28.75 -4.96
C PRO A 153 17.37 29.11 -3.53
N LEU A 154 18.33 29.12 -2.61
CA LEU A 154 18.10 29.59 -1.26
C LEU A 154 17.83 31.10 -1.31
N LYS A 155 16.68 31.54 -0.80
CA LYS A 155 16.41 32.93 -0.50
C LYS A 155 16.83 33.17 0.96
N ASP A 156 17.60 34.22 1.23
CA ASP A 156 18.23 34.46 2.55
C ASP A 156 17.22 34.52 3.73
N GLU A 157 15.95 34.84 3.46
CA GLU A 157 14.85 34.88 4.45
C GLU A 157 14.36 33.48 4.91
N ASP A 158 14.73 32.40 4.21
CA ASP A 158 14.26 31.03 4.48
C ASP A 158 15.32 30.14 5.17
N TYR A 159 16.49 30.69 5.54
CA TYR A 159 17.51 29.92 6.27
C TYR A 159 17.11 29.74 7.74
N THR A 160 16.23 28.77 7.99
CA THR A 160 16.15 28.11 9.29
C THR A 160 16.53 26.64 9.10
N PRO A 161 17.66 26.16 9.64
CA PRO A 161 17.89 24.73 9.74
C PRO A 161 16.90 24.16 10.76
N ARG A 162 15.66 23.91 10.33
CA ARG A 162 14.64 23.25 11.16
C ARG A 162 14.80 21.74 11.01
N ALA A 163 15.55 21.15 11.93
CA ALA A 163 15.28 19.78 12.34
C ALA A 163 14.00 19.80 13.19
N SER A 164 12.83 19.84 12.56
CA SER A 164 11.59 19.56 13.28
C SER A 164 11.46 18.05 13.43
N LEU A 165 12.05 17.51 14.50
CA LEU A 165 11.54 16.29 15.10
C LEU A 165 10.16 16.63 15.68
N GLY A 166 9.11 16.12 15.04
CA GLY A 166 7.76 16.01 15.58
C GLY A 166 7.38 14.55 15.62
#